data_AF-A0A7J4TT66-F1
#
_entry.id   AF-A0A7J4TT66-F1
#
_cell.length_a   1.000
_cell.length_b   1.000
_cell.length_c   1.000
_cell.angle_alpha   90.00
_cell.angle_beta   90.00
_cell.angle_gamma   90.00
#
_symmetry.space_group_name_H-M   'P 1'
#
loop_
_entity.id
_entity.type
_entity.pdbx_description
1 polymer ?
#
loop_
_entity_poly.entity_id
_entity_poly.type
_entity_poly.pdbx_seq_one_letter_code
_entity_poly.pdbx_strand_id
1 'polypeptide(L)' 'MKNKKVLVITTDTFLPKRDGVTTFLANIIPELSERYKIRILAPSYNKKHWTETWQGAEVVRFPVSSLGL' A
#
# COMPACT_ATOMS: atom_id res chain seq x y z
N MET A 1 -24.32 3.54 -3.82
CA MET A 1 -23.07 3.12 -3.16
C MET A 1 -22.64 4.23 -2.21
N LYS A 2 -22.81 4.06 -0.88
CA LYS A 2 -22.35 5.08 0.10
C LYS A 2 -20.85 5.36 -0.14
N ASN A 3 -20.45 6.63 -0.13
CA ASN A 3 -19.03 7.01 -0.22
C ASN A 3 -18.26 6.35 0.93
N LYS A 4 -17.57 5.24 0.64
CA LYS A 4 -16.68 4.59 1.61
C LYS A 4 -15.62 5.60 2.04
N LYS A 5 -15.38 5.74 3.34
CA LYS A 5 -14.27 6.56 3.84
C LYS A 5 -12.95 6.00 3.31
N VAL A 6 -11.99 6.89 3.06
CA VAL A 6 -10.65 6.47 2.65
C VAL A 6 -9.86 6.05 3.89
N LEU A 7 -9.36 4.82 3.90
CA LEU A 7 -8.41 4.34 4.90
C LEU A 7 -7.02 4.38 4.27
N VAL A 8 -6.15 5.20 4.83
CA VAL A 8 -4.75 5.30 4.39
C VAL A 8 -3.89 4.41 5.29
N ILE A 9 -3.15 3.49 4.67
CA ILE A 9 -2.17 2.64 5.33
C ILE A 9 -0.79 3.10 4.85
N THR A 10 0.13 3.36 5.75
CA THR A 10 1.52 3.70 5.42
C THR A 10 2.43 2.59 5.89
N THR A 11 3.40 2.20 5.07
CA THR A 11 4.38 1.17 5.43
C THR A 11 5.75 1.54 4.86
N ASP A 12 6.80 1.14 5.55
CA ASP A 12 8.19 1.14 5.11
C ASP A 12 8.57 -0.16 4.35
N THR A 13 7.65 -1.12 4.25
CA THR A 13 7.85 -2.35 3.47
C THR A 13 7.72 -2.07 1.96
N PHE A 14 8.72 -2.52 1.20
CA PHE A 14 8.67 -2.57 -0.26
C PHE A 14 7.73 -3.68 -0.71
N LEU A 15 6.43 -3.38 -0.79
CA LEU A 15 5.42 -4.35 -1.20
C LEU A 15 5.62 -4.81 -2.66
N PRO A 16 5.06 -5.95 -3.07
CA PRO A 16 4.93 -7.12 -2.22
C PRO A 16 6.32 -7.67 -1.87
N LYS A 17 6.57 -7.98 -0.59
CA LYS A 17 7.76 -8.71 -0.13
C LYS A 17 7.31 -10.00 0.57
N ARG A 18 8.15 -11.02 0.62
CA ARG A 18 7.89 -12.19 1.47
C ARG A 18 8.26 -11.87 2.92
N ASP A 19 7.37 -11.21 3.64
CA ASP A 19 7.50 -10.88 5.06
C ASP A 19 6.16 -10.88 5.79
N GLY A 20 6.22 -10.80 7.12
CA GLY A 20 5.02 -10.82 7.97
C GLY A 20 4.09 -9.62 7.75
N VAL A 21 4.63 -8.45 7.37
CA VAL A 21 3.83 -7.25 7.08
C VAL A 21 2.99 -7.47 5.82
N THR A 22 3.60 -7.96 4.74
CA THR A 22 2.91 -8.25 3.49
C THR A 22 1.86 -9.34 3.69
N THR A 23 2.17 -10.40 4.45
CA THR A 23 1.20 -11.46 4.78
C THR A 23 0.05 -10.94 5.62
N PHE A 24 0.33 -10.13 6.65
CA PHE A 24 -0.70 -9.52 7.49
C PHE A 24 -1.65 -8.66 6.65
N LEU A 25 -1.09 -7.75 5.86
CA LEU A 25 -1.86 -6.88 4.97
C LEU A 25 -2.69 -7.69 3.97
N ALA A 26 -2.12 -8.73 3.36
CA ALA A 26 -2.85 -9.60 2.43
C ALA A 26 -4.08 -10.28 3.07
N ASN A 27 -4.00 -10.60 4.37
CA ASN A 27 -5.11 -11.21 5.09
C ASN A 27 -6.19 -10.19 5.50
N ILE A 28 -5.80 -8.98 5.93
CA ILE A 28 -6.76 -8.00 6.46
C ILE A 28 -7.39 -7.10 5.39
N ILE A 29 -6.69 -6.83 4.28
CA ILE A 29 -7.16 -5.89 3.25
C ILE A 29 -8.50 -6.33 2.64
N PRO A 30 -8.72 -7.60 2.28
CA PRO A 30 -9.99 -8.03 1.69
C PRO A 30 -11.20 -7.65 2.55
N GLU A 31 -11.17 -7.96 3.85
CA GLU A 31 -12.25 -7.63 4.80
C GLU A 31 -12.41 -6.10 4.95
N LEU A 32 -11.31 -5.38 5.14
CA LEU A 32 -11.36 -3.92 5.30
C LEU A 32 -11.90 -3.22 4.04
N SER A 33 -11.68 -3.80 2.85
CA SER A 33 -12.15 -3.25 1.58
C SER A 33 -13.67 -3.25 1.47
N GLU A 34 -14.38 -4.09 2.22
CA GLU A 34 -15.84 -4.09 2.28
C GLU A 34 -16.37 -2.79 2.90
N ARG A 35 -15.62 -2.18 3.82
CA ARG A 35 -16.01 -0.99 4.58
C ARG A 35 -15.34 0.30 4.10
N TYR A 36 -14.11 0.20 3.60
CA TYR A 36 -13.26 1.35 3.25
C TYR A 36 -12.79 1.32 1.81
N LYS A 37 -12.46 2.50 1.27
CA LYS A 37 -11.59 2.61 0.10
C LYS A 37 -10.15 2.64 0.63
N ILE A 38 -9.40 1.57 0.40
CA ILE A 38 -8.06 1.42 0.97
C ILE A 38 -7.03 2.03 0.00
N ARG A 39 -6.15 2.87 0.56
CA ARG A 39 -4.96 3.38 -0.13
C ARG A 39 -3.71 3.08 0.69
N ILE A 40 -2.74 2.41 0.10
CA ILE A 40 -1.48 2.04 0.73
C ILE A 40 -0.37 2.92 0.18
N LEU A 41 0.37 3.60 1.04
CA LEU A 41 1.58 4.31 0.67
C LEU A 41 2.76 3.38 0.98
N ALA A 42 3.50 2.98 -0.05
CA ALA A 42 4.64 2.08 0.10
C ALA A 42 5.87 2.60 -0.67
N PRO A 43 7.09 2.44 -0.12
CA PRO A 43 8.30 2.85 -0.79
C PRO A 43 8.57 2.02 -2.03
N SER A 44 9.48 2.55 -2.85
CA SER A 44 9.95 1.96 -4.08
C SER A 44 11.42 2.26 -4.32
N TYR A 45 12.14 1.27 -4.87
CA TYR A 45 13.48 1.43 -5.41
C TYR A 45 13.51 2.18 -6.76
N ASN A 46 12.38 2.23 -7.45
CA ASN A 46 12.25 2.97 -8.69
C ASN A 46 12.12 4.46 -8.38
N LYS A 47 12.84 5.30 -9.12
CA LYS A 47 12.88 6.76 -8.97
C LYS A 47 11.61 7.48 -9.42
N LYS A 48 10.51 6.76 -9.63
CA LYS A 48 9.25 7.29 -10.16
C LYS A 48 8.11 7.00 -9.19
N HIS A 49 7.13 7.91 -9.17
CA HIS A 49 5.84 7.65 -8.55
C HIS A 49 4.96 6.84 -9.51
N TRP A 50 4.24 5.85 -8.99
CA TRP A 50 3.17 5.17 -9.73
C TRP A 50 2.13 4.60 -8.78
N THR A 51 1.00 4.21 -9.35
CA THR A 51 -0.08 3.56 -8.62
C THR A 51 -0.36 2.21 -9.24
N GLU A 52 -0.62 1.22 -8.40
CA GLU A 52 -1.06 -0.12 -8.81
C GLU A 52 -2.17 -0.64 -7.89
N THR A 53 -2.76 -1.77 -8.23
CA THR A 53 -3.76 -2.43 -7.38
C THR A 53 -3.16 -3.69 -6.78
N TRP A 54 -3.27 -3.84 -5.46
CA TRP A 54 -2.86 -5.06 -4.74
C TRP A 54 -3.91 -5.42 -3.69
N GLN A 55 -4.41 -6.65 -3.72
CA GLN A 55 -5.47 -7.13 -2.82
C GLN A 55 -6.74 -6.27 -2.84
N GLY A 56 -7.05 -5.61 -3.97
CA GLY A 56 -8.19 -4.68 -4.08
C GLY A 56 -7.95 -3.30 -3.45
N ALA A 57 -6.75 -3.03 -2.91
CA ALA A 57 -6.32 -1.72 -2.46
C ALA A 57 -5.52 -0.97 -3.54
N GLU A 58 -5.65 0.35 -3.55
CA GLU A 58 -4.79 1.24 -4.35
C GLU A 58 -3.43 1.39 -3.65
N VAL A 59 -2.35 0.94 -4.27
CA VAL A 59 -0.98 1.11 -3.75
C VAL A 59 -0.32 2.27 -4.48
N VAL A 60 -0.06 3.35 -3.75
CA VAL A 60 0.72 4.49 -4.22
C VAL A 60 2.17 4.26 -3.85
N ARG A 61 3.01 4.22 -4.88
CA ARG A 61 4.45 4.00 -4.76
C ARG A 61 5.16 5.34 -4.83
N PHE A 62 6.09 5.53 -3.89
CA PHE A 62 6.95 6.70 -3.87
C PHE A 62 8.42 6.28 -3.82
N PRO A 63 9.29 6.98 -4.56
CA PRO A 63 10.72 6.72 -4.49
C PRO A 63 11.22 7.00 -3.07
N VAL A 64 12.06 6.11 -2.55
CA VAL A 64 12.84 6.46 -1.36
C VAL A 64 13.79 7.60 -1.72
N SER A 65 13.81 8.65 -0.90
CA SER A 65 14.84 9.67 -1.02
C SER A 65 16.19 9.00 -0.75
N SER A 66 17.11 9.04 -1.71
CA SER A 66 18.50 8.68 -1.44
C SER A 66 19.01 9.65 -0.39
N LEU A 67 19.11 9.20 0.86
CA LEU A 67 20.08 9.81 1.77
C LEU A 67 21.41 9.59 1.07
N GLY A 68 22.00 10.66 0.54
CA GLY A 68 23.32 10.63 -0.08
C GLY A 68 24.37 10.39 0.99
N LEU A 69 24.41 9.16 1.51
CA LEU A 69 25.47 8.61 2.33
C LEU A 69 26.49 7.92 1.42
#